data_AF-A0A4U5R2B7-F1
#
_entry.id   AF-A0A4U5R2B7-F1
#
_cell.length_a   1.000
_cell.length_b   1.000
_cell.length_c   1.000
_cell.angle_alpha   90.00
_cell.angle_beta   90.00
_cell.angle_gamma   90.00
#
_symmetry.space_group_name_H-M   'P 1'
#
loop_
_entity.id
_entity.type
_entity.pdbx_description
1 polymer ?
#
loop_
_entity_poly.entity_id
_entity_poly.type
_entity_poly.pdbx_seq_one_letter_code
_entity_poly.pdbx_strand_id
1 'polypeptide(L)'
;MIVNRVRTGMIKGEDMMSVLNVQETLGLALLLGVIPEDTEVIRSTDRGNPLVLNKPPTMAGLAFEQAAWRLVEQDSMKAVMVEEEPKKHGFLSFFGG
;
A
#
# COMPACT_ATOMS: atom_id res chain seq x y z
N MET A 1 3.57 2.50 3.89
CA MET A 1 3.44 3.91 4.34
C MET A 1 2.32 4.60 3.56
N ILE A 2 1.59 5.54 4.16
CA ILE A 2 0.61 6.39 3.46
C ILE A 2 1.01 7.85 3.63
N VAL A 3 1.00 8.63 2.56
CA VAL A 3 1.20 10.09 2.61
C VAL A 3 -0.15 10.79 2.49
N ASN A 4 -0.52 11.55 3.51
CA ASN A 4 -1.84 12.20 3.60
C ASN A 4 -1.73 13.71 3.35
N ARG A 5 -2.85 14.36 3.01
CA ARG A 5 -3.00 15.80 2.76
C ARG A 5 -2.03 16.34 1.69
N VAL A 6 -1.84 15.57 0.63
CA VAL A 6 -0.95 15.98 -0.46
C VAL A 6 -1.58 17.08 -1.30
N ARG A 7 -0.84 18.17 -1.48
CA ARG A 7 -1.21 19.30 -2.32
C ARG A 7 -0.32 19.35 -3.55
N THR A 8 -0.80 18.83 -4.67
CA THR A 8 -0.03 18.76 -5.92
C THR A 8 0.43 20.14 -6.41
N GLY A 9 -0.36 21.20 -6.17
CA GLY A 9 0.03 22.58 -6.45
C GLY A 9 1.27 23.02 -5.68
N MET A 10 1.35 22.72 -4.38
CA MET A 10 2.51 23.06 -3.54
C MET A 10 3.74 22.21 -3.87
N ILE A 11 3.53 20.95 -4.28
CA ILE A 11 4.65 20.12 -4.78
C ILE A 11 5.25 20.70 -6.05
N LYS A 12 4.39 21.12 -7.01
CA LYS A 12 4.85 21.74 -8.26
C LYS A 12 5.51 23.10 -8.03
N GLY A 13 5.09 23.81 -6.99
CA GLY A 13 5.68 25.09 -6.58
C GLY A 13 6.91 24.96 -5.68
N GLU A 14 7.41 23.75 -5.41
CA GLU A 14 8.54 23.45 -4.51
C GLU A 14 8.31 23.83 -3.02
N ASP A 15 7.13 24.34 -2.68
CA ASP A 15 6.70 24.64 -1.29
C ASP A 15 6.44 23.37 -0.45
N MET A 16 6.38 22.20 -1.10
CA MET A 16 6.16 20.91 -0.46
C MET A 16 7.05 19.84 -1.06
N MET A 17 7.64 19.00 -0.21
CA MET A 17 8.47 17.87 -0.64
C MET A 17 7.66 16.88 -1.48
N SER A 18 8.26 16.39 -2.57
CA SER A 18 7.62 15.39 -3.43
C SER A 18 7.43 14.06 -2.66
N VAL A 19 6.37 13.32 -3.02
CA VAL A 19 6.10 12.01 -2.40
C VAL A 19 7.26 11.04 -2.63
N LEU A 20 7.92 11.11 -3.79
CA LEU A 20 9.06 10.26 -4.12
C LEU A 20 10.27 10.58 -3.22
N ASN A 21 10.58 11.86 -3.00
CA ASN A 21 11.69 12.27 -2.14
C ASN A 21 11.46 11.86 -0.68
N VAL A 22 10.20 11.92 -0.20
CA VAL A 22 9.83 11.42 1.13
C VAL A 22 10.12 9.91 1.24
N GLN A 23 9.78 9.16 0.20
CA GLN A 23 10.02 7.71 0.15
C GLN A 23 11.51 7.36 0.19
N GLU A 24 12.32 8.05 -0.61
CA GLU A 24 13.78 7.86 -0.67
C GLU A 24 14.46 8.23 0.65
N THR A 25 14.08 9.38 1.24
CA THR A 25 14.68 9.88 2.49
C THR A 25 14.42 8.93 3.65
N LEU A 26 13.24 8.31 3.71
CA LEU A 26 12.88 7.36 4.75
C LEU A 26 13.42 5.94 4.48
N GLY A 27 13.98 5.68 3.30
CA GLY A 27 14.49 4.36 2.91
C GLY A 27 13.40 3.28 2.83
N LEU A 28 12.13 3.68 2.68
CA LEU A 28 11.01 2.75 2.65
C LEU A 28 10.67 2.38 1.21
N ALA A 29 10.72 1.09 0.89
CA ALA A 29 10.45 0.61 -0.47
C ALA A 29 8.96 0.67 -0.87
N LEU A 30 8.02 0.72 0.09
CA LEU A 30 6.59 0.50 -0.15
C LEU A 30 5.69 1.66 0.30
N LEU A 31 5.17 2.36 -0.69
CA LEU A 31 4.09 3.33 -0.55
C LEU A 31 2.73 2.65 -0.82
N LEU A 32 1.86 2.62 0.19
CA LEU A 32 0.51 2.06 0.11
C LEU A 32 -0.45 3.02 -0.62
N GLY A 33 -0.25 4.33 -0.47
CA GLY A 33 -1.10 5.31 -1.13
C GLY A 33 -0.74 6.75 -0.83
N VAL A 34 -1.30 7.63 -1.66
CA VAL A 34 -1.19 9.08 -1.56
C VAL A 34 -2.60 9.64 -1.50
N ILE A 35 -2.95 10.31 -0.40
CA ILE A 35 -4.28 10.89 -0.22
C ILE A 35 -4.17 12.40 -0.43
N PRO A 36 -4.86 12.96 -1.44
CA PRO A 36 -4.88 14.40 -1.67
C PRO A 36 -5.62 15.09 -0.53
N GLU A 37 -5.31 16.36 -0.30
CA GLU A 37 -6.15 17.16 0.59
C GLU A 37 -7.53 17.40 -0.03
N ASP A 38 -8.57 17.16 0.76
CA ASP A 38 -9.97 17.33 0.35
C ASP A 38 -10.80 17.83 1.53
N THR A 39 -11.61 18.86 1.29
CA THR A 39 -12.51 19.45 2.30
C THR A 39 -13.66 18.51 2.67
N GLU A 40 -14.02 17.57 1.81
CA GLU A 40 -15.05 16.56 2.12
C GLU A 40 -14.62 15.61 3.23
N VAL A 41 -13.31 15.44 3.48
CA VAL A 41 -12.80 14.68 4.64
C VAL A 41 -13.26 15.32 5.96
N ILE A 42 -13.24 16.65 6.04
CA ILE A 42 -13.69 17.39 7.23
C ILE A 42 -15.21 17.24 7.36
N ARG A 43 -15.95 17.49 6.28
CA ARG A 43 -17.43 17.38 6.28
C ARG A 43 -17.95 15.97 6.58
N SER A 44 -17.24 14.93 6.15
CA SER A 44 -17.60 13.53 6.44
C SER A 44 -17.36 13.19 7.90
N THR A 45 -16.25 13.67 8.46
CA THR A 45 -15.93 13.54 9.89
C THR A 45 -16.99 14.19 10.76
N ASP A 46 -17.38 15.43 10.46
CA ASP A 46 -18.38 16.17 11.24
C ASP A 46 -19.78 15.56 11.15
N ARG A 47 -20.13 14.98 9.99
CA ARG A 47 -21.41 14.28 9.77
C ARG A 47 -21.44 12.88 10.39
N GLY A 48 -20.31 12.34 10.84
CA GLY A 48 -20.20 10.95 11.29
C GLY A 48 -20.44 9.93 10.19
N ASN A 49 -20.37 10.32 8.91
CA ASN A 49 -20.57 9.43 7.77
C ASN A 49 -19.25 9.25 7.01
N PRO A 50 -18.69 8.03 6.90
CA PRO A 50 -17.42 7.80 6.23
C PRO A 50 -17.37 8.32 4.79
N LEU A 51 -16.28 9.03 4.45
CA LEU A 51 -16.07 9.64 3.13
C LEU A 51 -16.21 8.65 1.97
N VAL A 52 -15.71 7.42 2.14
CA VAL A 52 -15.70 6.37 1.11
C VAL A 52 -17.11 5.93 0.68
N LEU A 53 -18.14 6.21 1.49
CA LEU A 53 -19.52 5.86 1.17
C LEU A 53 -20.23 6.91 0.30
N ASN A 54 -19.61 8.07 0.07
CA ASN A 54 -20.22 9.15 -0.69
C ASN A 54 -20.39 8.78 -2.18
N LYS A 55 -21.51 9.20 -2.77
CA LYS A 55 -21.81 9.03 -4.19
C LYS A 55 -22.18 10.38 -4.81
N PRO A 56 -21.47 10.88 -5.84
CA PRO A 56 -20.28 10.27 -6.45
C PRO A 56 -19.06 10.24 -5.50
N PRO A 57 -18.12 9.31 -5.71
CA PRO A 57 -16.95 9.18 -4.84
C PRO A 57 -16.03 10.39 -5.01
N THR A 58 -15.44 10.86 -3.90
CA THR A 58 -14.46 11.95 -3.92
C THR A 58 -13.07 11.44 -4.26
N MET A 59 -12.16 12.33 -4.68
CA MET A 59 -10.77 11.95 -4.98
C MET A 59 -10.06 11.36 -3.76
N ALA A 60 -10.28 11.92 -2.58
CA ALA A 60 -9.75 11.36 -1.34
C ALA A 60 -10.40 10.01 -1.01
N GLY A 61 -11.71 9.85 -1.22
CA GLY A 61 -12.41 8.57 -1.04
C GLY A 61 -11.85 7.46 -1.92
N LEU A 62 -11.65 7.73 -3.22
CA LEU A 62 -11.03 6.80 -4.16
C LEU A 62 -9.59 6.45 -3.75
N ALA A 63 -8.80 7.43 -3.30
CA ALA A 63 -7.44 7.20 -2.84
C ALA A 63 -7.39 6.29 -1.60
N PHE A 64 -8.34 6.46 -0.67
CA PHE A 64 -8.48 5.57 0.50
C PHE A 64 -8.88 4.15 0.08
N GLU A 65 -9.84 3.98 -0.82
CA GLU A 65 -10.19 2.65 -1.34
C GLU A 65 -8.98 1.97 -1.98
N GLN A 66 -8.27 2.66 -2.86
CA GLN A 66 -7.07 2.10 -3.50
C GLN A 66 -5.97 1.73 -2.51
N ALA A 67 -5.77 2.53 -1.46
CA ALA A 67 -4.82 2.21 -0.40
C ALA A 67 -5.23 0.96 0.39
N ALA A 68 -6.53 0.79 0.67
CA ALA A 68 -7.06 -0.40 1.32
C ALA A 68 -6.91 -1.65 0.44
N TRP A 69 -7.21 -1.56 -0.86
CA TRP A 69 -7.00 -2.66 -1.81
C TRP A 69 -5.54 -3.12 -1.84
N ARG A 70 -4.58 -2.20 -1.97
CA ARG A 70 -3.15 -2.53 -1.96
C ARG A 70 -2.70 -3.15 -0.63
N LEU A 71 -3.27 -2.71 0.48
CA LEU A 71 -2.97 -3.29 1.79
C LEU A 71 -3.43 -4.75 1.87
N VAL A 72 -4.66 -5.05 1.45
CA VAL A 72 -5.20 -6.40 1.44
C VAL A 72 -4.43 -7.31 0.48
N GLU A 73 -4.12 -6.81 -0.72
CA GLU A 73 -3.31 -7.56 -1.69
C GLU A 73 -1.90 -7.84 -1.19
N GLN A 74 -1.23 -6.86 -0.55
CA GLN A 74 0.09 -7.07 0.04
C GLN A 74 0.08 -8.11 1.17
N ASP A 75 -0.98 -8.16 1.96
CA ASP A 75 -1.12 -9.19 3.02
C ASP A 75 -1.32 -10.58 2.41
N SER A 76 -2.07 -10.67 1.30
CA SER A 76 -2.27 -11.93 0.57
C SER A 76 -0.99 -12.49 -0.07
N MET A 77 -0.03 -11.63 -0.45
CA MET A 77 1.25 -12.05 -1.04
C MET A 77 2.28 -12.59 -0.02
N LYS A 78 2.07 -12.41 1.28
CA LYS A 78 3.01 -12.87 2.32
C LYS A 78 2.89 -14.35 2.70
N ALA A 79 1.87 -15.05 2.21
CA ALA A 79 1.58 -16.43 2.64
C ALA A 79 1.84 -17.47 1.54
N VAL A 80 3.04 -17.51 0.98
CA VAL A 80 3.56 -18.70 0.28
C VAL A 80 5.03 -18.89 0.69
N MET A 81 5.26 -19.28 1.95
CA MET A 81 6.46 -20.04 2.29
C MET A 81 6.15 -21.50 1.98
N VAL A 82 6.47 -21.94 0.77
CA VAL A 82 6.61 -23.38 0.51
C VAL A 82 7.93 -23.75 1.16
N GLU A 83 7.89 -24.32 2.36
CA GLU A 83 9.03 -25.08 2.86
C GLU A 83 9.26 -26.22 1.88
N GLU A 84 10.30 -26.12 1.05
CA GLU A 84 10.78 -27.28 0.31
C GLU A 84 11.32 -28.29 1.33
N GLU A 85 10.55 -29.33 1.62
CA GLU A 85 11.10 -30.48 2.33
C GLU A 85 12.28 -31.05 1.51
N PRO A 86 13.47 -31.22 2.11
CA PRO A 86 14.57 -31.87 1.42
C PRO A 86 14.22 -33.35 1.23
N LYS A 87 13.87 -33.73 0.00
CA LYS A 87 13.71 -35.13 -0.40
C LYS A 87 15.03 -35.87 -0.19
N LYS A 88 15.15 -36.57 0.94
CA LYS A 88 16.14 -37.63 1.14
C LYS A 88 15.76 -38.82 0.24
N HIS A 89 16.24 -38.83 -1.01
CA HIS A 89 16.53 -40.09 -1.71
C HIS A 89 17.93 -40.48 -1.26
N GLY A 90 18.11 -41.46 -0.38
CA GLY A 90 17.70 -42.83 -0.63
C GLY A 90 18.90 -43.52 -1.26
N PHE A 91 19.77 -44.04 -0.39
CA PHE A 91 20.96 -44.84 -0.69
C PHE A 91 20.60 -45.94 -1.69
N LEU A 92 20.84 -45.70 -2.99
CA LEU A 92 20.68 -46.72 -4.02
C LEU A 92 22.03 -47.40 -4.24
N SER A 93 22.02 -48.67 -3.84
CA SER A 93 23.04 -49.68 -3.94
C SER A 93 23.78 -49.65 -5.28
N PHE A 94 25.00 -49.13 -5.27
CA PHE A 94 26.07 -49.66 -6.11
C PHE A 94 26.67 -50.85 -5.35
N PHE A 95 26.92 -51.95 -6.07
CA PHE A 95 27.47 -53.26 -5.65
C PHE A 95 26.46 -54.34 -5.22
N GLY A 96 26.26 -55.32 -6.12
CA GLY A 96 25.90 -56.69 -5.74
C GLY A 96 24.96 -57.39 -6.72
N GLY A 97 25.51 -58.11 -7.71
CA GLY A 97 24.78 -59.10 -8.52
C GLY A 97 25.16 -59.11 -9.98
#